data_AF-A0A1G7YN34-F1
#
_entry.id   AF-A0A1G7YN34-F1
#
_cell.length_a   1.000
_cell.length_b   1.000
_cell.length_c   1.000
_cell.angle_alpha   90.00
_cell.angle_beta   90.00
_cell.angle_gamma   90.00
#
_symmetry.space_group_name_H-M   'P 1'
#
loop_
_entity.id
_entity.type
_entity.pdbx_description
1 polymer ?
#
loop_
_entity_poly.entity_id
_entity_poly.type
_entity_poly.pdbx_seq_one_letter_code
_entity_poly.pdbx_strand_id
1 'polypeptide(L)' 'MAVNDGFGRHEVLHMAAFLARTVASELAEHPEVKANPEWLALADQAGQSLEALYQAVGAAHLDQDRA' A
#
# COMPACT_ATOMS: atom_id res chain seq x y z
N MET A 1 -19.91 -12.53 14.91
CA MET A 1 -18.89 -13.58 15.06
C MET A 1 -17.72 -13.17 14.17
N ALA A 2 -16.76 -12.42 14.71
CA ALA A 2 -15.57 -12.00 13.97
C ALA A 2 -14.65 -13.22 13.87
N VAL A 3 -14.75 -13.94 12.76
CA VAL A 3 -13.83 -15.03 12.47
C VAL A 3 -12.69 -14.39 11.69
N ASN A 4 -11.50 -14.41 12.28
CA ASN A 4 -10.21 -14.24 11.58
C ASN A 4 -9.65 -12.82 11.38
N ASP A 5 -9.67 -11.99 12.44
CA ASP A 5 -9.10 -10.64 12.46
C ASP A 5 -7.62 -10.60 12.04
N GLY A 6 -6.85 -11.66 12.33
CA GLY A 6 -5.45 -11.79 11.94
C GLY A 6 -5.26 -12.02 10.44
N PHE A 7 -6.03 -12.94 9.84
CA PHE A 7 -5.93 -13.24 8.41
C PHE A 7 -6.45 -12.08 7.55
N GLY A 8 -7.59 -11.48 7.91
CA GLY A 8 -8.14 -10.35 7.16
C GLY A 8 -7.16 -9.17 7.10
N ARG A 9 -6.46 -8.90 8.21
CA ARG A 9 -5.41 -7.86 8.25
C ARG A 9 -4.13 -8.27 7.54
N HIS A 10 -3.73 -9.54 7.61
CA HIS A 10 -2.60 -10.07 6.85
C HIS A 10 -2.81 -9.86 5.34
N GLU A 11 -4.01 -10.17 4.83
CA GLU A 11 -4.36 -9.94 3.43
C GLU A 11 -4.29 -8.46 3.06
N VAL A 12 -4.75 -7.54 3.93
CA VAL A 12 -4.63 -6.10 3.67
C VAL A 12 -3.17 -5.65 3.63
N LEU A 13 -2.34 -6.08 4.58
CA LEU A 13 -0.90 -5.78 4.59
C LEU A 13 -0.21 -6.32 3.33
N HIS A 14 -0.53 -7.57 2.96
CA HIS A 14 -0.01 -8.20 1.74
C HIS A 14 -0.39 -7.39 0.49
N MET A 15 -1.67 -7.09 0.33
CA MET A 15 -2.18 -6.38 -0.86
C MET A 15 -1.69 -4.95 -0.93
N ALA A 16 -1.60 -4.22 0.18
CA ALA A 16 -1.04 -2.87 0.20
C ALA A 16 0.43 -2.86 -0.26
N ALA A 17 1.24 -3.80 0.25
CA ALA A 17 2.64 -3.92 -0.14
C ALA A 17 2.80 -4.38 -1.61
N PHE A 18 1.98 -5.33 -2.06
CA PHE A 18 1.98 -5.80 -3.44
C PHE A 18 1.65 -4.66 -4.41
N LEU A 19 0.54 -3.97 -4.19
CA LEU A 19 0.10 -2.88 -5.06
C LEU A 19 1.08 -1.71 -5.06
N ALA A 20 1.66 -1.34 -3.90
CA ALA A 20 2.67 -0.27 -3.84
C ALA A 20 3.88 -0.59 -4.73
N ARG A 21 4.36 -1.85 -4.68
CA ARG A 21 5.45 -2.32 -5.54
C ARG A 21 5.07 -2.29 -7.01
N THR A 22 3.87 -2.76 -7.38
CA THR A 22 3.41 -2.76 -8.77
C THR A 22 3.26 -1.33 -9.30
N VAL A 23 2.74 -0.39 -8.50
CA VAL A 23 2.67 1.02 -8.90
C VAL A 23 4.07 1.57 -9.16
N ALA A 24 5.03 1.30 -8.26
CA ALA A 24 6.40 1.79 -8.40
C ALA A 24 7.16 1.13 -9.56
N SER A 25 7.02 -0.18 -9.77
CA SER A 25 7.83 -0.93 -10.75
C SER A 25 7.24 -0.98 -12.15
N GLU A 26 5.92 -0.87 -12.28
CA GLU A 26 5.23 -1.00 -13.57
C GLU A 26 4.61 0.33 -14.01
N LEU A 27 3.79 0.95 -13.16
CA LEU A 27 3.02 2.13 -13.56
C LEU A 27 3.90 3.39 -13.65
N ALA A 28 4.67 3.68 -12.60
CA ALA A 28 5.57 4.84 -12.57
C ALA A 28 6.74 4.69 -13.57
N GLU A 29 7.09 3.45 -13.92
CA GLU A 29 8.12 3.15 -14.91
C GLU A 29 7.62 3.20 -16.36
N HIS A 30 6.31 3.26 -16.58
CA HIS A 30 5.74 3.28 -17.92
C HIS A 30 6.15 4.56 -18.70
N PRO A 31 6.60 4.46 -19.97
CA PRO A 31 7.11 5.61 -20.73
C PRO A 31 6.14 6.80 -20.81
N GLU A 32 4.85 6.55 -21.04
CA GLU A 32 3.82 7.60 -21.09
C GLU A 32 3.60 8.29 -19.74
N VAL A 33 3.75 7.56 -18.62
CA VAL A 33 3.64 8.15 -17.28
C VAL A 33 4.87 9.01 -17.00
N LYS A 34 6.07 8.53 -17.34
CA LYS A 34 7.32 9.30 -17.20
C LYS A 34 7.38 10.54 -18.08
N ALA A 35 6.79 10.50 -19.27
CA ALA A 35 6.75 11.64 -20.18
C ALA A 35 5.85 12.79 -19.67
N ASN A 36 4.96 12.52 -18.71
CA ASN A 36 3.99 13.47 -18.19
C ASN A 36 4.20 13.69 -16.69
N PRO A 37 4.84 14.78 -16.26
CA PRO A 37 5.19 15.02 -14.85
C PRO A 37 4.01 14.99 -13.89
N GLU A 38 2.84 15.46 -14.32
CA GLU A 38 1.60 15.39 -13.53
C GLU A 38 1.16 13.95 -13.30
N TRP A 39 1.25 13.09 -14.32
CA TRP A 39 0.84 11.68 -14.21
C TRP A 39 1.83 10.89 -13.36
N LEU A 40 3.13 11.15 -13.50
CA LEU A 40 4.14 10.56 -12.63
C LEU A 40 3.90 10.94 -11.17
N ALA A 41 3.61 12.21 -10.89
CA ALA A 41 3.28 12.67 -9.54
C ALA A 41 2.03 11.96 -8.97
N LEU A 42 1.01 11.72 -9.79
CA LEU A 42 -0.18 10.96 -9.37
C LEU A 42 0.15 9.48 -9.08
N ALA A 43 1.00 8.84 -9.90
CA ALA A 43 1.45 7.47 -9.67
C ALA A 43 2.26 7.35 -8.38
N ASP A 44 3.18 8.29 -8.13
CA ASP A 44 3.97 8.34 -6.90
C ASP A 44 3.08 8.54 -5.66
N GLN A 45 2.08 9.43 -5.73
CA GLN A 45 1.12 9.65 -4.65
C GLN A 45 0.26 8.42 -4.37
N ALA A 46 -0.11 7.66 -5.40
CA ALA A 46 -0.82 6.39 -5.22
C ALA A 46 0.05 5.38 -4.46
N GLY A 47 1.33 5.25 -4.83
CA GLY A 47 2.30 4.41 -4.11
C GLY A 47 2.45 4.81 -2.64
N GLN A 48 2.63 6.10 -2.38
CA GLN A 48 2.74 6.65 -1.01
C GLN A 48 1.48 6.39 -0.18
N SER A 49 0.30 6.49 -0.79
CA SER A 49 -0.97 6.20 -0.12
C SER A 49 -1.11 4.72 0.26
N LEU A 50 -0.62 3.81 -0.58
CA LEU A 50 -0.59 2.37 -0.29
C LEU A 50 0.40 2.03 0.84
N GLU A 51 1.57 2.68 0.85
CA GLU A 51 2.52 2.55 1.96
C GLU A 51 1.95 3.11 3.27
N ALA A 52 1.26 4.25 3.22
CA ALA A 52 0.60 4.82 4.40
C ALA A 52 -0.48 3.87 4.95
N LEU A 53 -1.27 3.23 4.07
CA LEU A 53 -2.24 2.21 4.48
C LEU A 53 -1.55 1.02 5.15
N TYR A 54 -0.45 0.51 4.57
CA TYR A 54 0.33 -0.57 5.16
C TYR A 54 0.78 -0.22 6.58
N GLN A 55 1.35 0.97 6.79
CA GLN A 55 1.80 1.42 8.10
C GLN A 55 0.64 1.58 9.09
N ALA A 56 -0.49 2.12 8.67
CA ALA A 56 -1.67 2.28 9.53
C ALA A 56 -2.21 0.93 10.04
N VAL A 57 -2.26 -0.08 9.16
CA VAL A 57 -2.70 -1.44 9.53
C VAL A 57 -1.65 -2.12 10.42
N GLY A 58 -0.35 -1.91 10.15
CA GLY A 58 0.74 -2.43 10.97
C GLY A 58 0.78 -1.83 12.38
N ALA A 59 0.54 -0.52 12.52
CA ALA A 59 0.48 0.16 13.82
C ALA A 59 -0.65 -0.39 14.70
N ALA A 60 -1.83 -0.66 14.10
CA ALA A 60 -2.93 -1.30 14.80
C ALA A 60 -2.61 -2.72 15.32
N HIS A 61 -1.59 -3.38 14.79
CA HIS A 61 -1.08 -4.67 15.30
C HIS A 61 -0.30 -4.50 16.61
N LEU A 62 0.62 -3.52 16.64
CA LEU A 62 1.47 -3.24 17.80
C LEU A 62 0.70 -2.76 19.03
N ASP A 63 -0.37 -2.01 18.82
CA ASP A 63 -1.23 -1.53 19.91
C ASP A 63 -2.06 -2.65 20.54
N GLN A 64 -2.39 -3.70 19.79
CA GLN A 64 -3.13 -4.86 20.31
C GLN A 64 -2.24 -5.84 21.07
N ASP A 65 -0.98 -6.02 20.66
CA ASP A 65 -0.02 -6.87 21.38
C ASP A 65 0.46 -6.26 22.70
N ARG A 66 0.22 -4.96 22.92
CA ARG A 66 0.66 -4.19 24.10
C ARG A 66 -0.45 -3.98 25.15
N ALA A 67 -1.70 -4.31 24.82
CA ALA A 67 -2.88 -4.13 25.68
C ALA A 67 -3.24 -5.42 26.45
#